data_AF-E5BIR7-F1
#
_entry.id   AF-E5BIR7-F1
#
_cell.length_a   1.000
_cell.length_b   1.000
_cell.length_c   1.000
_cell.angle_alpha   90.00
_cell.angle_beta   90.00
_cell.angle_gamma   90.00
#
_symmetry.space_group_name_H-M   'P 1'
#
loop_
_entity.id
_entity.type
_entity.pdbx_description
1 polymer ?
#
loop_
_entity_poly.entity_id
_entity_poly.type
_entity_poly.pdbx_seq_one_letter_code
_entity_poly.pdbx_strand_id
1 'polypeptide(L)' 'AKELDVDVQAFVIQGAYELFPTSARMPKMGKVHLEILPRFSPKDMTYEEITQEARNQIEKRLNQKHD' A
#
# COMPACT_ATOMS: atom_id res chain seq x y z
N ALA A 1 -11.69 -9.51 -4.06
CA ALA A 1 -12.05 -9.18 -2.68
C ALA A 1 -13.56 -9.33 -2.49
N LYS A 2 -14.37 -8.41 -3.03
CA LYS A 2 -15.83 -8.38 -2.83
C LYS A 2 -16.57 -9.67 -3.21
N GLU A 3 -16.46 -10.12 -4.46
CA GLU A 3 -17.18 -11.31 -4.96
C GLU A 3 -16.83 -12.63 -4.25
N LEU A 4 -15.68 -12.66 -3.57
CA LEU A 4 -15.17 -13.85 -2.89
C LEU A 4 -15.22 -13.73 -1.36
N ASP A 5 -15.67 -12.58 -0.83
CA ASP A 5 -15.66 -12.24 0.61
C ASP A 5 -14.32 -12.55 1.31
N VAL A 6 -13.22 -12.26 0.62
CA VAL A 6 -11.86 -12.47 1.15
C VAL A 6 -11.30 -11.16 1.66
N ASP A 7 -10.74 -11.20 2.87
CA ASP A 7 -10.05 -10.08 3.50
C ASP A 7 -9.00 -9.45 2.57
N VAL A 8 -8.94 -8.13 2.63
CA VAL A 8 -7.97 -7.34 1.89
C VAL A 8 -6.74 -7.10 2.77
N GLN A 9 -5.57 -7.40 2.22
CA GLN A 9 -4.27 -7.18 2.86
C GLN A 9 -3.55 -6.05 2.13
N ALA A 10 -3.64 -4.82 2.66
CA ALA A 10 -2.87 -3.70 2.13
C ALA A 10 -1.39 -3.79 2.58
N PHE A 11 -0.51 -3.19 1.78
CA PHE A 11 0.92 -3.08 2.07
C PHE A 11 1.49 -1.77 1.51
N VAL A 12 2.58 -1.31 2.11
CA VAL A 12 3.30 -0.09 1.73
C VAL A 12 4.70 -0.45 1.27
N ILE A 13 5.14 0.10 0.14
CA ILE A 13 6.50 -0.02 -0.37
C ILE A 13 7.11 1.38 -0.42
N GLN A 14 8.17 1.62 0.36
CA GLN A 14 8.91 2.89 0.40
C GLN A 14 10.34 2.70 -0.10
N GLY A 15 10.88 3.70 -0.81
CA GLY A 15 12.26 3.67 -1.35
C GLY A 15 12.36 3.07 -2.75
N ALA A 16 11.36 2.31 -3.21
CA ALA A 16 11.44 1.66 -4.52
C ALA A 16 11.47 2.67 -5.68
N TYR A 17 10.64 3.71 -5.63
CA TYR A 17 10.59 4.74 -6.67
C TYR A 17 11.86 5.59 -6.70
N GLU A 18 12.43 5.91 -5.53
CA GLU A 18 13.66 6.69 -5.41
C GLU A 18 14.88 5.93 -5.95
N LEU A 19 14.91 4.62 -5.73
CA LEU A 19 15.99 3.75 -6.20
C LEU A 19 15.85 3.40 -7.67
N PHE A 20 14.63 3.27 -8.19
CA PHE A 20 14.42 2.94 -9.59
C PHE A 20 13.12 3.57 -10.15
N PRO A 21 13.14 4.87 -10.45
CA PRO A 21 11.98 5.54 -11.03
C PRO A 21 11.74 5.05 -12.46
N THR A 22 10.51 5.19 -12.96
CA THR A 22 10.09 4.65 -14.27
C THR A 22 10.88 5.18 -15.47
N SER A 23 11.52 6.34 -15.35
CA SER A 23 12.38 6.94 -16.38
C SER A 23 13.84 6.49 -16.31
N ALA A 24 14.26 5.85 -15.22
CA ALA A 24 15.64 5.42 -15.05
C ALA A 24 15.91 4.12 -15.81
N ARG A 25 17.10 4.04 -16.43
CA ARG A 25 17.57 2.82 -17.08
C ARG A 25 18.29 1.87 -16.12
N MET A 26 18.93 2.39 -15.07
CA MET A 26 19.65 1.60 -14.06
C MET A 26 19.17 1.95 -12.65
N PRO A 27 19.04 0.95 -11.75
CA PRO A 27 18.68 1.18 -10.36
C PRO A 27 19.86 1.75 -9.55
N LYS A 28 19.54 2.49 -8.50
CA LYS A 28 20.48 2.91 -7.46
C LYS A 28 20.55 1.86 -6.36
N MET A 29 21.70 1.76 -5.71
CA MET A 29 21.87 0.94 -4.51
C MET A 29 21.17 1.62 -3.32
N GLY A 30 20.47 0.84 -2.50
CA GLY A 30 19.82 1.33 -1.28
C GLY A 30 18.85 0.32 -0.68
N LYS A 31 18.04 0.76 0.27
CA LYS A 31 17.06 -0.09 0.98
C LYS A 31 15.64 0.23 0.51
N VAL A 32 14.85 -0.82 0.33
CA VAL A 32 13.40 -0.74 0.17
C VAL A 32 12.78 -1.18 1.49
N HIS A 33 11.78 -0.45 1.96
CA HIS A 33 11.01 -0.82 3.14
C HIS A 33 9.65 -1.37 2.68
N LEU A 34 9.29 -2.54 3.19
CA LEU A 34 7.99 -3.17 3.00
C LEU A 34 7.29 -3.25 4.34
N GLU A 35 6.04 -2.83 4.37
CA GLU A 35 5.19 -2.96 5.54
C GLU A 35 3.86 -3.56 5.18
N ILE A 36 3.46 -4.55 5.98
CA ILE A 36 2.19 -5.24 5.87
C ILE A 36 1.23 -4.54 6.84
N LEU A 37 0.15 -3.97 6.31
CA LEU A 37 -0.84 -3.25 7.12
C LEU A 37 -1.83 -4.23 7.77
N PRO A 38 -2.70 -3.80 8.68
CA PRO A 38 -3.79 -4.64 9.17
C PRO A 38 -4.71 -5.09 8.04
N ARG A 39 -5.25 -6.31 8.13
CA ARG A 39 -6.30 -6.76 7.20
C ARG A 39 -7.62 -6.10 7.52
N PHE A 40 -8.46 -5.95 6.50
CA PHE A 40 -9.86 -5.56 6.68
C PHE A 40 -10.77 -6.41 5.79
N SER A 41 -11.99 -6.64 6.26
CA SER A 41 -12.99 -7.39 5.51
C SER A 41 -13.71 -6.46 4.53
N PRO A 42 -13.93 -6.88 3.27
CA PRO A 42 -14.72 -6.11 2.29
C PRO A 42 -16.23 -6.29 2.47
N LYS A 43 -16.66 -7.04 3.50
CA LYS A 43 -18.07 -7.37 3.72
C LYS A 43 -18.89 -6.11 3.93
N ASP A 44 -20.05 -6.06 3.28
CA ASP A 44 -20.98 -4.92 3.28
C ASP A 44 -20.42 -3.61 2.67
N MET A 45 -19.27 -3.64 2.00
CA MET A 45 -18.67 -2.48 1.33
C MET A 45 -18.90 -2.50 -0.18
N THR A 46 -19.02 -1.31 -0.78
CA THR A 46 -18.92 -1.08 -2.23
C THR A 46 -17.48 -1.22 -2.72
N TYR A 47 -17.31 -1.37 -4.03
CA TYR A 47 -15.98 -1.41 -4.64
C TYR A 47 -15.17 -0.13 -4.36
N GLU A 48 -15.86 1.02 -4.33
CA GLU A 48 -15.26 2.32 -4.04
C GLU A 48 -14.83 2.42 -2.58
N GLU A 49 -15.67 2.00 -1.63
CA GLU A 49 -15.34 2.00 -0.21
C GLU A 49 -14.16 1.08 0.11
N ILE A 50 -14.09 -0.12 -0.49
CA ILE A 50 -12.93 -1.02 -0.32
C ILE A 50 -11.64 -0.33 -0.77
N THR A 51 -11.70 0.35 -1.92
CA THR A 51 -10.54 1.06 -2.46
C THR A 51 -10.17 2.25 -1.58
N GLN A 52 -11.16 2.98 -1.07
CA GLN A 52 -10.93 4.14 -0.22
C GLN A 52 -10.35 3.73 1.15
N GLU A 53 -10.84 2.65 1.75
CA GLU A 53 -10.29 2.12 3.00
C GLU A 53 -8.83 1.70 2.85
N ALA A 54 -8.49 0.97 1.78
CA ALA A 54 -7.11 0.62 1.48
C ALA A 54 -6.22 1.86 1.31
N ARG A 55 -6.71 2.88 0.58
CA ARG A 55 -5.99 4.16 0.42
C ARG A 55 -5.79 4.87 1.74
N ASN A 56 -6.82 4.96 2.58
CA ASN A 56 -6.76 5.62 3.88
C ASN A 56 -5.69 4.96 4.78
N GLN A 57 -5.62 3.62 4.80
CA GLN A 57 -4.61 2.92 5.59
C GLN A 57 -3.19 3.19 5.08
N ILE A 58 -3.00 3.18 3.75
CA ILE A 58 -1.72 3.50 3.11
C ILE A 58 -1.30 4.94 3.40
N GLU A 59 -2.19 5.91 3.18
CA GLU A 59 -1.93 7.34 3.41
C GLU A 59 -1.64 7.64 4.88
N LYS A 60 -2.42 7.06 5.80
CA LYS A 60 -2.17 7.17 7.24
C LYS A 60 -0.74 6.73 7.57
N ARG A 61 -0.29 5.63 6.96
CA ARG A 61 1.05 5.12 7.22
C ARG A 61 2.16 5.94 6.56
N LEU A 62 1.94 6.44 5.35
CA LEU A 62 2.89 7.33 4.66
C LEU A 62 3.06 8.68 5.37
N ASN A 63 1.98 9.20 5.98
CA ASN A 63 1.98 10.50 6.67
C ASN A 63 2.49 10.43 8.12
N GLN A 64 2.60 9.23 8.69
CA GLN A 64 3.31 9.02 9.96
C GLN A 64 4.81 9.18 9.71
N LYS A 65 5.35 10.37 10.01
CA LYS A 65 6.80 10.60 10.02
C LYS A 65 7.45 9.60 10.98
N HIS A 66 8.44 8.87 10.48
CA HIS A 66 9.40 8.18 11.35
C HIS A 66 10.38 9.26 11.80
N ASP A 67 10.22 9.73 13.04
CA ASP A 67 11.21 10.55 13.74
C ASP A 67 12.44 9.70 14.10
#